data_AF-A0A1D8KCL3-F1
#
_entry.id   AF-A0A1D8KCL3-F1
#
_cell.length_a   1.000
_cell.length_b   1.000
_cell.length_c   1.000
_cell.angle_alpha   90.00
_cell.angle_beta   90.00
_cell.angle_gamma   90.00
#
_symmetry.space_group_name_H-M   'P 1'
#
loop_
_entity.id
_entity.type
_entity.pdbx_description
1 polymer ?
#
loop_
_entity_poly.entity_id
_entity_poly.type
_entity_poly.pdbx_seq_one_letter_code
_entity_poly.pdbx_strand_id
1 'polypeptide(L)' 'MKIRLTEAGRCLHEQWMTLPERFNGVTLDACVMMPNRFHGIVCIQPVGAQFIAPQTPENPHAIPGTMNRAPTSWEGV' A
#
# COMPACT_ATOMS: atom_id res chain seq x y z
N MET A 1 -20.66 -24.95 -0.24
CA MET A 1 -20.91 -23.68 -0.97
C MET A 1 -19.71 -23.44 -1.88
N LYS A 2 -19.90 -23.38 -3.21
CA LYS A 2 -18.80 -23.28 -4.18
C LYS A 2 -18.78 -21.86 -4.74
N ILE A 3 -17.76 -21.08 -4.41
CA ILE A 3 -17.58 -19.74 -4.98
C ILE A 3 -17.06 -19.94 -6.40
N ARG A 4 -17.78 -19.41 -7.39
CA ARG A 4 -17.38 -19.42 -8.80
C ARG A 4 -16.99 -18.00 -9.17
N LEU A 5 -15.73 -17.79 -9.53
CA LEU A 5 -15.28 -16.48 -10.01
C LEU A 5 -16.03 -16.14 -11.30
N THR A 6 -16.50 -14.90 -11.38
CA THR A 6 -16.91 -14.28 -12.65
C THR A 6 -15.67 -14.09 -13.52
N GLU A 7 -15.84 -13.79 -14.81
CA GLU A 7 -14.68 -13.43 -15.66
C GLU A 7 -13.91 -12.23 -15.10
N ALA A 8 -14.61 -11.23 -14.57
CA ALA A 8 -13.98 -10.11 -13.88
C ALA A 8 -13.16 -10.57 -12.65
N GLY A 9 -13.67 -11.53 -11.88
CA GLY A 9 -12.93 -12.12 -10.76
C GLY A 9 -11.67 -12.88 -11.22
N ARG A 10 -11.73 -13.56 -12.38
CA ARG A 10 -10.56 -14.24 -12.96
C ARG A 10 -9.50 -13.23 -13.41
N CYS A 11 -9.91 -12.20 -14.15
CA CYS A 11 -9.01 -11.12 -14.58
C CYS A 11 -8.37 -10.44 -13.36
N LEU A 12 -9.15 -10.11 -12.33
CA LEU A 12 -8.63 -9.53 -11.10
C LEU A 12 -7.61 -10.46 -10.40
N HIS A 13 -7.88 -11.76 -10.37
CA HIS A 13 -6.95 -12.74 -9.83
C HIS A 13 -5.62 -12.77 -10.59
N GLU A 14 -5.67 -12.82 -11.91
CA GLU A 14 -4.48 -12.81 -12.76
C GLU A 14 -3.68 -11.51 -12.58
N GLN A 15 -4.35 -10.36 -12.55
CA GLN A 15 -3.68 -9.09 -12.30
C GLN A 15 -3.11 -8.97 -10.89
N TRP A 16 -3.80 -9.50 -9.87
CA TRP A 16 -3.31 -9.51 -8.50
C TRP A 16 -2.04 -10.36 -8.39
N MET A 17 -2.05 -11.58 -8.93
CA MET A 17 -0.90 -12.50 -8.83
C MET A 17 0.34 -12.01 -9.58
N THR A 18 0.19 -11.14 -10.59
CA THR A 18 1.30 -10.55 -11.35
C THR A 18 1.86 -9.27 -10.74
N LEU A 19 1.31 -8.78 -9.61
CA LEU A 19 1.81 -7.58 -8.96
C LEU A 19 3.30 -7.67 -8.56
N PRO A 20 3.80 -8.77 -7.96
CA PRO A 20 5.22 -8.87 -7.58
C PRO A 20 6.18 -8.82 -8.76
N GLU A 21 5.75 -9.30 -9.93
CA GLU A 21 6.54 -9.27 -11.16
C GLU A 21 6.63 -7.86 -11.75
N ARG A 22 5.55 -7.07 -11.60
CA ARG A 22 5.46 -5.72 -12.14
C ARG A 22 6.08 -4.66 -11.25
N PHE A 23 6.14 -4.89 -9.94
CA PHE A 23 6.59 -3.91 -8.96
C PHE A 23 7.64 -4.51 -8.04
N ASN A 24 8.89 -4.07 -8.21
CA ASN A 24 9.97 -4.46 -7.31
C ASN A 24 9.66 -4.02 -5.88
N GLY A 25 9.87 -4.93 -4.92
CA GLY A 25 9.58 -4.69 -3.51
C GLY A 25 8.12 -4.94 -3.10
N VAL A 26 7.25 -5.38 -4.00
CA VAL A 26 5.89 -5.81 -3.67
C VAL A 26 5.84 -7.32 -3.44
N THR A 27 5.25 -7.75 -2.33
CA THR A 27 4.88 -9.15 -2.07
C THR A 27 3.42 -9.26 -1.65
N LEU A 28 2.83 -10.43 -1.86
CA LEU A 28 1.42 -10.70 -1.57
C LEU A 28 1.33 -11.67 -0.39
N ASP A 29 0.30 -11.48 0.44
CA ASP A 29 -0.12 -12.45 1.45
C ASP A 29 -1.52 -12.96 1.09
N ALA A 30 -2.48 -12.96 2.03
CA ALA A 30 -3.83 -13.46 1.77
C ALA A 30 -4.65 -12.54 0.85
N CYS A 31 -5.53 -13.15 0.05
CA CYS A 31 -6.59 -12.45 -0.67
C CYS A 31 -7.89 -13.25 -0.77
N VAL A 32 -9.02 -12.55 -0.86
CA VAL A 32 -10.36 -13.11 -1.01
C VAL A 32 -11.10 -12.35 -2.10
N MET A 33 -11.64 -13.10 -3.06
CA MET A 33 -12.46 -12.58 -4.16
C MET A 33 -13.90 -13.05 -4.02
N MET A 34 -14.78 -12.08 -3.92
CA MET A 34 -16.23 -12.26 -3.92
C MET A 34 -16.79 -11.57 -5.16
N PRO A 35 -18.00 -11.93 -5.62
CA PRO A 35 -18.60 -11.30 -6.80
C PRO A 35 -18.70 -9.77 -6.73
N ASN A 36 -18.77 -9.18 -5.53
CA ASN A 36 -18.93 -7.74 -5.33
C ASN A 36 -17.76 -7.05 -4.61
N ARG A 37 -16.79 -7.80 -4.08
CA ARG A 37 -15.71 -7.22 -3.28
C ARG A 37 -14.44 -8.04 -3.39
N PHE A 38 -13.32 -7.33 -3.31
CA PHE A 38 -12.00 -7.89 -3.26
C PHE A 38 -11.31 -7.37 -2.01
N HIS A 39 -10.69 -8.29 -1.26
CA HIS A 39 -9.87 -7.94 -0.10
C HIS A 39 -8.53 -8.64 -0.26
N GLY A 40 -7.44 -7.90 -0.22
CA GLY A 40 -6.10 -8.43 -0.38
C GLY A 40 -5.12 -7.73 0.55
N ILE A 41 -4.13 -8.47 1.02
CA ILE A 41 -3.01 -7.97 1.81
C ILE A 41 -1.80 -7.87 0.89
N VAL A 42 -1.23 -6.68 0.81
CA VAL A 42 -0.01 -6.40 0.04
C VAL A 42 1.05 -5.85 0.98
N CYS A 43 2.26 -6.41 0.88
CA CYS A 43 3.43 -5.92 1.59
C CYS A 43 4.30 -5.15 0.61
N ILE A 44 4.66 -3.91 0.97
CA ILE A 44 5.52 -3.05 0.17
C ILE A 44 6.79 -2.82 0.98
N GLN A 45 7.91 -3.29 0.44
CA GLN A 45 9.21 -3.10 1.06
C GLN A 45 9.58 -1.61 1.10
N PRO A 46 10.29 -1.16 2.14
CA PRO A 46 10.76 0.22 2.21
C PRO A 46 11.65 0.54 1.00
N VAL A 47 11.25 1.53 0.20
CA VAL A 47 12.03 2.02 -0.95
C VAL A 47 12.90 3.23 -0.60
N GLY A 48 13.04 3.55 0.69
CA GLY A 48 13.72 4.75 1.17
C GLY A 48 12.95 6.05 0.92
N ALA A 49 11.67 5.97 0.56
CA ALA A 49 10.80 7.14 0.46
C ALA A 49 10.69 7.83 1.82
N GLN A 50 11.10 9.09 1.87
CA GLN A 50 11.04 9.86 3.10
C GLN A 50 9.58 10.21 3.40
N PHE A 51 9.14 9.92 4.63
CA PHE A 51 7.81 10.22 5.12
C PHE A 51 7.71 11.70 5.56
N ILE A 52 8.06 12.61 4.65
CA ILE A 52 8.15 14.06 4.94
C ILE A 52 6.95 14.76 4.30
N ALA A 53 6.34 15.69 5.05
CA ALA A 53 5.34 16.59 4.52
C ALA A 53 5.87 17.35 3.28
N PRO A 54 5.02 17.77 2.33
CA PRO A 54 5.45 18.62 1.22
C PRO A 54 6.31 19.78 1.74
N GLN A 55 7.44 20.03 1.08
CA GLN A 55 8.27 21.20 1.41
C GLN A 55 7.41 22.44 1.11
N THR A 56 6.88 23.08 2.15
CA THR A 56 6.41 24.44 2.01
C THR A 56 7.64 25.29 1.71
N PRO A 57 7.69 26.04 0.59
CA PRO A 57 8.79 26.98 0.35
C PRO A 57 8.94 27.82 1.62
N GLU A 58 10.16 27.82 2.16
CA GLU A 58 10.61 28.41 3.42
C GLU A 58 9.52 29.20 4.16
N ASN A 59 8.70 28.52 4.99
CA ASN A 59 7.83 29.26 5.90
C ASN A 59 8.75 29.95 6.92
N PRO A 60 8.87 31.29 6.93
CA PRO A 60 9.76 32.00 7.86
C PRO A 60 9.34 31.79 9.32
N HIS A 61 8.14 31.24 9.54
CA HIS A 61 7.56 30.91 10.85
C HIS A 61 7.61 29.41 11.16
N ALA A 62 8.45 28.62 10.48
CA ALA A 62 8.66 27.23 10.84
C ALA A 62 9.14 27.15 12.30
N ILE A 63 8.27 26.66 13.19
CA ILE A 63 8.57 26.53 14.61
C ILE A 63 9.43 25.28 14.78
N PRO A 64 10.64 25.39 15.36
CA PRO A 64 11.46 24.21 15.68
C PRO A 64 10.65 23.20 16.51
N GLY A 65 10.60 21.94 16.07
CA GLY A 65 9.80 20.89 16.71
C GLY A 65 8.42 20.64 16.09
N THR A 66 8.06 21.33 15.00
CA THR A 66 6.90 20.96 14.19
C THR A 66 7.10 19.58 13.56
N MET A 67 6.14 18.68 13.80
CA MET A 67 6.15 17.33 13.21
C MET A 67 6.05 17.45 11.69
N ASN A 68 7.12 17.12 10.99
CA ASN A 68 7.17 17.02 9.53
C ASN A 68 6.95 15.57 9.04
N ARG A 69 6.44 14.69 9.91
CA ARG A 69 6.16 13.28 9.62
C ARG A 69 4.73 12.93 10.01
N ALA A 70 4.08 12.07 9.23
CA ALA A 70 2.78 11.51 9.58
C ALA A 70 2.92 10.44 10.70
N PRO A 71 1.93 10.30 11.60
CA PRO A 71 2.03 9.55 12.87
C PRO A 71 2.01 8.02 12.72
N THR A 72 2.17 7.48 11.51
CA THR A 72 2.07 6.05 11.21
C THR A 72 3.42 5.35 11.16
N SER A 73 4.51 5.98 11.62
CA SER A 73 5.76 5.27 11.86
C SER A 73 5.56 4.32 13.04
N TRP A 74 5.39 3.03 12.75
CA TRP A 74 5.46 1.97 13.75
C TRP A 74 6.91 1.88 14.25
N GLU A 75 7.18 2.53 15.39
CA GLU A 75 8.38 2.25 16.18
C GLU A 75 8.04 1.05 17.08
N GLY A 76 8.43 -0.14 16.62
CA GLY A 76 8.33 -1.34 17.43
C GLY A 76 9.14 -1.16 18.71
N VAL A 77 8.43 -1.10 19.84
CA VAL A 77 8.97 -1.33 21.19
C VAL A 77 8.97 -2.82 21.47
#